data_AF-X1JWD4-F1
#
_entry.id   AF-X1JWD4-F1
#
_cell.length_a   1.000
_cell.length_b   1.000
_cell.length_c   1.000
_cell.angle_alpha   90.00
_cell.angle_beta   90.00
_cell.angle_gamma   90.00
#
_symmetry.space_group_name_H-M   'P 1'
#
loop_
_entity.id
_entity.type
_entity.pdbx_description
1 polymer ?
#
loop_
_entity_poly.entity_id
_entity_poly.type
_entity_poly.pdbx_seq_one_letter_code
_entity_poly.pdbx_strand_id
1 'polypeptide(L)'
;IIIHSERSSCRTPIEYLPIYQWFINVKDFTQEIIESADLMKWYPKKHKLRLLDWANGLEWNWVISRQRVFGTPIPFWYCCECNEIFPPKKEDLPLDPIKIPPPFEKCPKCGSTDIIGEKDVCDCWIDSSISPLAMSKWLDDDDFFKKAYLEAKVHRPQGYEIIRTWLFYTLFRCKILTGKAPFYEAMINGMVSGPDGRHMSKSLGNSISPDEVMPKFGADAVRQWAAMGSLGDDYPFEFTWINIHTKQPISNENIEKERKNLPED
;
A
#
# COMPACT_ATOMS: atom_id res chain seq x y z
N ILE A 1 20.17 -16.52 -8.32
CA ILE A 1 18.75 -16.92 -8.51
C ILE A 1 17.91 -15.85 -7.83
N ILE A 2 17.14 -15.08 -8.60
CA ILE A 2 16.17 -14.15 -8.00
C ILE A 2 15.00 -15.00 -7.52
N ILE A 3 14.71 -14.96 -6.23
CA ILE A 3 13.66 -15.75 -5.58
C ILE A 3 12.52 -14.79 -5.23
N HIS A 4 11.28 -15.28 -5.29
CA HIS A 4 10.09 -14.51 -4.94
C HIS A 4 10.19 -13.94 -3.51
N SER A 5 10.50 -12.65 -3.39
CA SER A 5 10.80 -12.00 -2.09
C SER A 5 9.56 -11.78 -1.22
N GLU A 6 8.37 -11.65 -1.82
CA GLU A 6 7.13 -11.31 -1.08
C GLU A 6 6.46 -12.49 -0.37
N ARG A 7 6.85 -13.74 -0.65
CA ARG A 7 6.36 -14.93 0.06
C ARG A 7 7.55 -15.73 0.54
N SER A 8 7.96 -15.48 1.79
CA SER A 8 9.05 -16.20 2.46
C SER A 8 8.91 -17.74 2.45
N SER A 9 7.68 -18.25 2.24
CA SER A 9 7.39 -19.67 2.05
C SER A 9 7.57 -20.19 0.61
N CYS A 10 7.43 -19.33 -0.40
CA CYS A 10 7.54 -19.71 -1.81
C CYS A 10 8.98 -19.41 -2.29
N ARG A 11 9.92 -20.31 -1.97
CA ARG A 11 11.34 -20.20 -2.35
C ARG A 11 11.61 -20.53 -3.82
N THR A 12 10.58 -20.47 -4.66
CA THR A 12 10.68 -20.80 -6.08
C THR A 12 11.44 -19.69 -6.82
N PRO A 13 12.38 -20.05 -7.71
CA PRO A 13 13.00 -19.10 -8.64
C PRO A 13 11.96 -18.31 -9.43
N ILE A 14 12.24 -17.03 -9.67
CA ILE A 14 11.46 -16.22 -10.60
C ILE A 14 11.93 -16.50 -12.03
N GLU A 15 10.99 -16.65 -12.95
CA GLU A 15 11.23 -16.78 -14.39
C GLU A 15 10.71 -15.53 -15.12
N TYR A 16 11.42 -15.11 -16.17
CA TYR A 16 11.01 -14.00 -17.03
C TYR A 16 10.36 -14.57 -18.29
N LEU A 17 9.08 -14.25 -18.49
CA LEU A 17 8.31 -14.69 -19.66
C LEU A 17 7.71 -13.49 -20.39
N PRO A 18 7.83 -13.43 -21.73
CA PRO A 18 7.14 -12.42 -22.52
C PRO A 18 5.65 -12.79 -22.64
N ILE A 19 4.81 -12.13 -21.86
CA ILE A 19 3.35 -12.32 -21.86
C ILE A 19 2.65 -10.97 -22.06
N TYR A 20 1.52 -10.96 -22.76
CA TYR A 20 0.66 -9.78 -22.85
C TYR A 20 0.10 -9.46 -21.47
N GLN A 21 0.18 -8.19 -21.07
CA GLN A 21 -0.27 -7.68 -19.78
C GLN A 21 -0.88 -6.29 -19.97
N TRP A 22 -1.70 -5.88 -19.00
CA TRP A 22 -2.26 -4.54 -18.93
C TRP A 22 -1.31 -3.60 -18.20
N PHE A 23 -1.11 -2.41 -18.78
CA PHE A 23 -0.25 -1.38 -18.23
C PHE A 23 -1.00 -0.07 -18.08
N ILE A 24 -0.74 0.66 -16.99
CA ILE A 24 -1.04 2.09 -16.91
C ILE A 24 0.22 2.86 -17.20
N ASN A 25 0.12 3.83 -18.12
CA ASN A 25 1.20 4.76 -18.39
C ASN A 25 1.36 5.71 -17.20
N VAL A 26 2.35 5.45 -16.36
CA VAL A 26 2.66 6.23 -15.16
C VAL A 26 3.93 7.07 -15.36
N LYS A 27 4.81 6.65 -16.28
CA LYS A 27 6.09 7.30 -16.56
C LYS A 27 5.90 8.72 -17.07
N ASP A 28 4.89 8.93 -17.91
CA ASP A 28 4.60 10.25 -18.47
C ASP A 28 4.10 11.25 -17.42
N PHE A 29 3.77 10.78 -16.21
CA PHE A 29 3.24 11.59 -15.11
C PHE A 29 4.21 11.71 -13.92
N THR A 30 5.49 11.39 -14.12
CA THR A 30 6.51 11.47 -13.07
C THR A 30 6.58 12.86 -12.45
N GLN A 31 6.44 13.92 -13.25
CA GLN A 31 6.52 15.30 -12.78
C GLN A 31 5.36 15.65 -11.83
N GLU A 32 4.14 15.24 -12.17
CA GLU A 32 2.93 15.46 -11.36
C GLU A 32 2.99 14.71 -10.02
N ILE A 33 3.63 13.54 -10.01
CA ILE A 33 3.89 12.77 -8.79
C ILE A 33 4.89 13.51 -7.90
N ILE A 34 5.98 14.01 -8.48
CA ILE A 34 7.01 14.78 -7.77
C ILE A 34 6.41 16.07 -7.19
N GLU A 35 5.63 16.81 -7.97
CA GLU A 35 4.92 18.00 -7.49
C GLU A 35 3.99 17.70 -6.32
N SER A 36 3.26 16.58 -6.39
CA SER A 36 2.39 16.15 -5.30
C SER A 36 3.19 15.85 -4.03
N ALA A 37 4.35 15.19 -4.17
CA ALA A 37 5.26 14.93 -3.06
C ALA A 37 5.91 16.21 -2.52
N ASP A 38 6.15 17.22 -3.35
CA ASP A 38 6.72 18.51 -2.97
C ASP A 38 5.77 19.36 -2.12
N LEU A 39 4.47 19.28 -2.41
CA LEU A 39 3.42 19.98 -1.65
C LEU A 39 3.18 19.37 -0.25
N MET A 40 3.60 18.12 -0.03
CA MET A 40 3.45 17.42 1.24
C MET A 40 4.57 17.73 2.23
N LYS A 41 4.25 17.73 3.53
CA LYS A 41 5.29 17.69 4.58
C LYS A 41 5.72 16.25 4.84
N TRP A 42 7.01 16.03 5.08
CA TRP A 42 7.58 14.71 5.28
C TRP A 42 8.31 14.60 6.62
N TYR A 43 8.00 13.53 7.37
CA TYR A 43 8.60 13.25 8.66
C TYR A 43 9.09 11.79 8.72
N PRO A 44 10.41 11.55 8.77
CA PRO A 44 11.51 12.50 8.56
C PRO A 44 11.62 12.92 7.09
N LYS A 45 12.17 14.13 6.86
CA LYS A 45 12.35 14.71 5.51
C LYS A 45 13.15 13.81 4.56
N LYS A 46 14.09 13.00 5.09
CA LYS A 46 14.94 12.10 4.30
C LYS A 46 14.15 11.10 3.44
N HIS A 47 12.96 10.70 3.88
CA HIS A 47 12.18 9.68 3.15
C HIS A 47 11.48 10.19 1.90
N LYS A 48 11.38 11.51 1.72
CA LYS A 48 10.97 12.11 0.45
C LYS A 48 11.90 11.69 -0.69
N LEU A 49 13.22 11.64 -0.43
CA LEU A 49 14.23 11.27 -1.42
C LEU A 49 13.96 9.87 -2.00
N ARG A 50 13.53 8.91 -1.16
CA ARG A 50 13.17 7.56 -1.64
C ARG A 50 12.06 7.55 -2.68
N LEU A 51 11.08 8.46 -2.54
CA LEU A 51 10.01 8.59 -3.53
C LEU A 51 10.53 9.26 -4.81
N LEU A 52 11.34 10.31 -4.68
CA LEU A 52 11.91 11.03 -5.83
C LEU A 52 12.86 10.13 -6.63
N ASP A 53 13.73 9.39 -5.96
CA ASP A 53 14.66 8.44 -6.60
C ASP A 53 13.89 7.36 -7.37
N TRP A 54 12.80 6.85 -6.78
CA TRP A 54 11.93 5.88 -7.44
C TRP A 54 11.21 6.47 -8.65
N ALA A 55 10.64 7.67 -8.52
CA ALA A 55 9.92 8.34 -9.59
C ALA A 55 10.83 8.66 -10.79
N ASN A 56 12.04 9.17 -10.52
CA ASN A 56 13.02 9.50 -11.56
C ASN A 56 13.68 8.27 -12.19
N GLY A 57 13.83 7.18 -11.43
CA GLY A 57 14.42 5.93 -11.90
C GLY A 57 13.44 4.98 -12.60
N LEU A 58 12.20 5.39 -12.85
CA LEU A 58 11.16 4.51 -13.39
C LEU A 58 11.39 4.24 -14.90
N GLU A 59 11.79 3.02 -15.23
CA GLU A 59 12.05 2.61 -16.61
C GLU A 59 10.82 2.05 -17.34
N TRP A 60 9.86 1.49 -16.59
CA TRP A 60 8.70 0.79 -17.12
C TRP A 60 7.37 1.31 -16.56
N ASN A 61 6.31 1.10 -17.33
CA ASN A 61 4.95 1.41 -16.91
C ASN A 61 4.41 0.42 -15.86
N TRP A 62 3.38 0.82 -15.14
CA TRP A 62 2.82 0.01 -14.07
C TRP A 62 2.02 -1.15 -14.67
N VAL A 63 2.51 -2.38 -14.49
CA VAL A 63 1.78 -3.61 -14.82
C VAL A 63 0.65 -3.80 -13.82
N ILE A 64 -0.60 -3.72 -14.30
CA ILE A 64 -1.80 -3.78 -13.45
C ILE A 64 -2.50 -5.14 -13.49
N SER A 65 -2.25 -5.99 -14.47
CA SER A 65 -2.88 -7.31 -14.54
C SER A 65 -2.19 -8.33 -13.66
N ARG A 66 -2.98 -9.24 -13.09
CA ARG A 66 -2.53 -10.38 -12.28
C ARG A 66 -3.36 -11.61 -12.65
N GLN A 67 -2.66 -12.71 -12.92
CA GLN A 67 -3.28 -14.02 -13.18
C GLN A 67 -3.69 -14.66 -11.85
N ARG A 68 -4.70 -14.08 -11.19
CA ARG A 68 -5.24 -14.50 -9.91
C ARG A 68 -6.76 -14.57 -9.99
N VAL A 69 -7.35 -15.40 -9.14
CA VAL A 69 -8.81 -15.54 -9.03
C VAL A 69 -9.45 -14.49 -8.13
N PHE A 70 -8.68 -13.82 -7.26
CA PHE A 70 -9.17 -12.84 -6.31
C PHE A 70 -8.55 -11.47 -6.57
N GLY A 71 -9.40 -10.49 -6.84
CA GLY A 71 -9.07 -9.09 -7.11
C GLY A 71 -10.20 -8.41 -7.87
N THR A 72 -10.10 -7.10 -8.06
CA THR A 72 -11.02 -6.34 -8.91
C THR A 72 -10.86 -6.79 -10.37
N PRO A 73 -11.92 -7.22 -11.08
CA PRO A 73 -11.81 -7.61 -12.48
C PRO A 73 -11.34 -6.43 -13.36
N ILE A 74 -10.51 -6.72 -14.36
CA ILE A 74 -10.20 -5.75 -15.42
C ILE A 74 -11.38 -5.77 -16.40
N PRO A 75 -12.14 -4.67 -16.55
CA PRO A 75 -13.47 -4.73 -17.16
C PRO A 75 -13.43 -4.62 -18.68
N PHE A 76 -12.54 -5.34 -19.36
CA PHE A 76 -12.36 -5.27 -20.82
C PHE A 76 -12.74 -6.59 -21.50
N TRP A 77 -13.19 -6.48 -22.76
CA TRP A 77 -13.28 -7.61 -23.68
C TRP A 77 -12.31 -7.40 -24.83
N TYR A 78 -11.90 -8.47 -25.49
CA TYR A 78 -11.08 -8.37 -26.70
C TYR A 78 -11.44 -9.45 -27.71
N CYS A 79 -11.25 -9.13 -28.99
CA CYS A 79 -11.42 -10.09 -30.07
C CYS A 79 -10.18 -10.97 -30.21
N CYS A 80 -10.34 -12.29 -30.14
CA CYS A 80 -9.22 -13.25 -30.26
C CYS A 80 -8.55 -13.24 -31.64
N GLU A 81 -9.28 -12.82 -32.68
CA GLU A 81 -8.78 -12.83 -34.07
C GLU A 81 -7.95 -11.59 -34.43
N CYS A 82 -8.38 -10.41 -34.01
CA CYS A 82 -7.75 -9.14 -34.42
C CYS A 82 -7.20 -8.29 -33.27
N ASN A 83 -7.30 -8.78 -32.03
CA ASN A 83 -6.83 -8.13 -30.80
C ASN A 83 -7.43 -6.74 -30.53
N GLU A 84 -8.59 -6.44 -31.12
CA GLU A 84 -9.31 -5.22 -30.80
C GLU A 84 -9.83 -5.28 -29.36
N ILE A 85 -9.60 -4.22 -28.58
CA ILE A 85 -10.02 -4.08 -27.20
C ILE A 85 -11.33 -3.30 -27.14
N PHE A 86 -12.29 -3.82 -26.37
CA PHE A 86 -13.60 -3.21 -26.16
C PHE A 86 -13.75 -2.75 -24.72
N PRO A 87 -13.72 -1.42 -24.48
CA PRO A 87 -14.00 -0.86 -23.16
C PRO A 87 -15.49 -0.89 -22.82
N PRO A 88 -15.83 -0.99 -21.53
CA PRO A 88 -17.20 -0.84 -21.06
C PRO A 88 -17.60 0.63 -21.11
N LYS A 89 -18.91 0.92 -21.15
CA LYS A 89 -19.37 2.28 -20.89
C LYS A 89 -19.22 2.59 -19.41
N LYS A 90 -19.02 3.87 -19.08
CA LYS A 90 -18.82 4.29 -17.69
C LYS A 90 -20.05 4.00 -16.83
N GLU A 91 -21.26 4.13 -17.38
CA GLU A 91 -22.51 3.86 -16.66
C GLU A 91 -22.74 2.37 -16.34
N ASP A 92 -22.09 1.46 -17.08
CA ASP A 92 -22.25 0.01 -16.90
C ASP A 92 -21.31 -0.54 -15.80
N LEU A 93 -20.40 0.30 -15.27
CA LEU A 93 -19.51 -0.07 -14.18
C LEU A 93 -20.26 -0.06 -12.84
N PRO A 94 -19.93 -0.97 -11.90
CA PRO A 94 -18.90 -1.99 -11.98
C PRO A 94 -19.37 -3.29 -12.67
N LEU A 95 -18.48 -3.94 -13.42
CA LEU A 95 -18.79 -5.20 -14.09
C LEU A 95 -17.64 -6.22 -14.03
N ASP A 96 -18.00 -7.48 -14.24
CA ASP A 96 -17.09 -8.62 -14.31
C ASP A 96 -17.23 -9.29 -15.70
N PRO A 97 -16.25 -9.11 -16.61
CA PRO A 97 -16.35 -9.60 -17.97
C PRO A 97 -16.26 -11.13 -18.09
N ILE A 98 -15.94 -11.84 -16.99
CA ILE A 98 -16.07 -13.31 -16.92
C ILE A 98 -17.54 -13.72 -16.81
N LYS A 99 -18.36 -12.91 -16.13
CA LYS A 99 -19.77 -13.22 -15.84
C LYS A 99 -20.74 -12.55 -16.81
N ILE A 100 -20.33 -11.44 -17.41
CA ILE A 100 -21.17 -10.63 -18.29
C ILE A 100 -20.76 -10.86 -19.74
N PRO A 101 -21.71 -11.07 -20.67
CA PRO A 101 -21.40 -11.26 -22.08
C PRO A 101 -20.73 -10.01 -22.69
N PRO A 102 -19.98 -10.18 -23.80
CA PRO A 102 -19.38 -9.05 -24.50
C PRO A 102 -20.42 -8.02 -24.96
N PRO A 103 -20.03 -6.75 -25.11
CA PRO A 103 -20.94 -5.68 -25.55
C PRO A 103 -21.43 -5.85 -27.00
N PHE A 104 -20.80 -6.73 -27.79
CA PHE A 104 -21.14 -7.00 -29.19
C PHE A 104 -21.19 -8.51 -29.45
N GLU A 105 -22.12 -8.95 -30.31
CA GLU A 105 -22.15 -10.34 -30.79
C GLU A 105 -21.05 -10.64 -31.84
N LYS A 106 -20.62 -9.60 -32.58
CA LYS A 106 -19.57 -9.69 -33.59
C LYS A 106 -18.62 -8.51 -33.47
N CYS A 107 -17.35 -8.77 -33.71
CA CYS A 107 -16.31 -7.76 -33.71
C CYS A 107 -16.59 -6.74 -34.81
N PRO A 108 -16.74 -5.44 -34.50
CA PRO A 108 -17.03 -4.42 -35.50
C PRO A 108 -15.90 -4.21 -36.52
N LYS A 109 -14.68 -4.68 -36.20
CA LYS A 109 -13.48 -4.50 -37.03
C LYS A 109 -13.24 -5.65 -38.02
N CYS A 110 -13.46 -6.91 -37.60
CA CYS A 110 -13.17 -8.09 -38.42
C CYS A 110 -14.35 -9.04 -38.62
N GLY A 111 -15.49 -8.82 -37.96
CA GLY A 111 -16.69 -9.65 -38.09
C GLY A 111 -16.66 -10.97 -37.32
N SER A 112 -15.56 -11.30 -36.64
CA SER A 112 -15.45 -12.51 -35.80
C SER A 112 -16.44 -12.49 -34.64
N THR A 113 -16.99 -13.65 -34.28
CA THR A 113 -17.81 -13.86 -33.09
C THR A 113 -16.99 -14.24 -31.86
N ASP A 114 -15.68 -14.45 -32.01
CA ASP A 114 -14.78 -14.84 -30.92
C ASP A 114 -14.30 -13.60 -30.15
N ILE A 115 -15.14 -13.16 -29.22
CA ILE A 115 -14.87 -12.06 -28.29
C ILE A 115 -14.93 -12.64 -26.87
N ILE A 116 -13.85 -12.46 -26.13
CA ILE A 116 -13.75 -12.96 -24.75
C ILE A 116 -13.52 -11.82 -23.77
N GLY A 117 -14.07 -11.98 -22.57
CA GLY A 117 -13.80 -11.10 -21.45
C GLY A 117 -12.41 -11.35 -20.86
N GLU A 118 -11.78 -10.30 -20.36
CA GLU A 118 -10.53 -10.40 -19.62
C GLU A 118 -10.72 -11.28 -18.37
N LYS A 119 -9.77 -12.18 -18.14
CA LYS A 119 -9.76 -13.12 -17.01
C LYS A 119 -8.83 -12.66 -15.89
N ASP A 120 -7.89 -11.76 -16.21
CA ASP A 120 -6.99 -11.17 -15.24
C ASP A 120 -7.73 -10.20 -14.31
N VAL A 121 -7.23 -10.13 -13.07
CA VAL A 121 -7.67 -9.16 -12.08
C VAL A 121 -6.62 -8.06 -11.91
N CYS A 122 -7.05 -6.92 -11.39
CA CYS A 122 -6.18 -5.81 -11.04
C CYS A 122 -5.20 -6.19 -9.92
N ASP A 123 -4.01 -5.62 -10.00
CA ASP A 123 -3.05 -5.50 -8.93
C ASP A 123 -3.69 -4.83 -7.72
N CYS A 124 -3.44 -5.32 -6.50
CA CYS A 124 -4.08 -4.77 -5.29
C CYS A 124 -3.69 -3.32 -5.01
N TRP A 125 -2.58 -2.85 -5.58
CA TRP A 125 -2.20 -1.44 -5.54
C TRP A 125 -3.13 -0.56 -6.36
N ILE A 126 -3.89 -1.10 -7.33
CA ILE A 126 -4.98 -0.38 -8.01
C ILE A 126 -6.05 -0.04 -7.00
N ASP A 127 -6.54 -0.99 -6.22
CA ASP A 127 -7.62 -0.70 -5.26
C ASP A 127 -7.15 0.24 -4.15
N SER A 128 -5.98 -0.06 -3.55
CA SER A 128 -5.49 0.73 -2.42
C SER A 128 -5.04 2.14 -2.79
N SER A 129 -4.59 2.39 -4.02
CA SER A 129 -4.15 3.73 -4.45
C SER A 129 -5.27 4.77 -4.52
N ILE A 130 -6.52 4.35 -4.58
CA ILE A 130 -7.69 5.25 -4.54
C ILE A 130 -8.37 5.26 -3.17
N SER A 131 -7.76 4.66 -2.14
CA SER A 131 -8.35 4.64 -0.80
C SER A 131 -8.68 6.03 -0.27
N PRO A 132 -7.89 7.11 -0.50
CA PRO A 132 -8.29 8.45 -0.08
C PRO A 132 -9.59 8.90 -0.76
N LEU A 133 -9.74 8.65 -2.06
CA LEU A 133 -10.92 9.01 -2.84
C LEU A 133 -12.15 8.26 -2.36
N ALA A 134 -12.04 6.93 -2.22
CA ALA A 134 -13.12 6.08 -1.73
C ALA A 134 -13.58 6.49 -0.31
N MET A 135 -12.64 6.72 0.61
CA MET A 135 -12.98 7.13 1.98
C MET A 135 -13.55 8.55 2.05
N SER A 136 -13.17 9.42 1.11
CA SER A 136 -13.73 10.76 0.97
C SER A 136 -15.04 10.82 0.17
N LYS A 137 -15.63 9.67 -0.20
CA LYS A 137 -16.87 9.59 -1.00
C LYS A 137 -16.80 10.34 -2.33
N TRP A 138 -15.65 10.28 -2.99
CA TRP A 138 -15.46 10.86 -4.31
C TRP A 138 -16.46 10.28 -5.32
N LEU A 139 -17.19 11.14 -6.04
CA LEU A 139 -18.32 10.85 -6.95
C LEU A 139 -19.66 10.49 -6.29
N ASP A 140 -19.70 10.30 -4.97
CA ASP A 140 -20.92 9.92 -4.26
C ASP A 140 -21.50 11.09 -3.42
N ASP A 141 -20.65 11.94 -2.84
CA ASP A 141 -21.04 13.01 -1.92
C ASP A 141 -20.06 14.20 -2.01
N ASP A 142 -20.42 15.20 -2.83
CA ASP A 142 -19.56 16.36 -3.12
C ASP A 142 -19.23 17.20 -1.88
N ASP A 143 -20.20 17.35 -0.96
CA ASP A 143 -20.02 18.13 0.26
C ASP A 143 -19.06 17.44 1.23
N PHE A 144 -19.18 16.13 1.38
CA PHE A 144 -18.25 15.34 2.19
C PHE A 144 -16.87 15.29 1.54
N PHE A 145 -16.79 15.06 0.22
CA PHE A 145 -15.54 15.05 -0.53
C PHE A 145 -14.77 16.36 -0.38
N LYS A 146 -15.47 17.49 -0.51
CA LYS A 146 -14.87 18.81 -0.31
C LYS A 146 -14.22 18.94 1.07
N LYS A 147 -14.95 18.58 2.13
CA LYS A 147 -14.45 18.67 3.51
C LYS A 147 -13.33 17.68 3.81
N ALA A 148 -13.47 16.44 3.38
CA ALA A 148 -12.59 15.31 3.74
C ALA A 148 -11.33 15.20 2.87
N TYR A 149 -11.33 15.81 1.67
CA TYR A 149 -10.23 15.68 0.70
C TYR A 149 -9.73 17.04 0.20
N LEU A 150 -10.62 17.92 -0.26
CA LEU A 150 -10.21 19.21 -0.83
C LEU A 150 -9.81 20.25 0.23
N GLU A 151 -10.32 20.17 1.45
CA GLU A 151 -10.02 21.14 2.51
C GLU A 151 -9.25 20.52 3.68
N ALA A 152 -9.41 19.21 3.91
CA ALA A 152 -8.75 18.51 5.00
C ALA A 152 -7.22 18.53 4.90
N LYS A 153 -6.58 18.66 6.07
CA LYS A 153 -5.16 18.37 6.24
C LYS A 153 -4.98 16.92 6.65
N VAL A 154 -5.00 16.03 5.67
CA VAL A 154 -4.93 14.57 5.93
C VAL A 154 -3.50 14.17 6.29
N HIS A 155 -3.35 13.51 7.43
CA HIS A 155 -2.10 12.92 7.91
C HIS A 155 -1.96 11.48 7.41
N ARG A 156 -0.80 11.12 6.86
CA ARG A 156 -0.52 9.80 6.30
C ARG A 156 0.58 9.07 7.07
N PRO A 157 0.25 8.25 8.08
CA PRO A 157 1.21 7.38 8.74
C PRO A 157 1.42 6.10 7.92
N GLN A 158 2.67 5.68 7.71
CA GLN A 158 3.01 4.40 7.05
C GLN A 158 4.47 4.02 7.20
N GLY A 159 4.80 2.75 6.95
CA GLY A 159 6.17 2.29 6.83
C GLY A 159 6.85 2.78 5.54
N TYR A 160 8.19 2.80 5.54
CA TYR A 160 8.96 3.24 4.38
C TYR A 160 8.88 2.25 3.20
N GLU A 161 8.50 1.00 3.44
CA GLU A 161 8.50 -0.08 2.44
C GLU A 161 7.44 0.15 1.36
N ILE A 162 6.32 0.76 1.72
CA ILE A 162 5.20 1.07 0.82
C ILE A 162 5.26 2.50 0.26
N ILE A 163 6.43 3.16 0.34
CA ILE A 163 6.64 4.45 -0.35
C ILE A 163 6.55 4.27 -1.87
N ARG A 164 7.23 3.24 -2.40
CA ARG A 164 7.34 2.98 -3.84
C ARG A 164 6.10 2.30 -4.45
N THR A 165 5.22 1.79 -3.60
CA THR A 165 3.97 1.14 -4.00
C THR A 165 2.79 2.02 -3.60
N TRP A 166 2.23 1.82 -2.41
CA TRP A 166 0.99 2.48 -2.00
C TRP A 166 1.06 4.00 -2.12
N LEU A 167 2.06 4.64 -1.51
CA LEU A 167 2.15 6.10 -1.54
C LEU A 167 2.36 6.63 -2.96
N PHE A 168 3.34 6.09 -3.70
CA PHE A 168 3.62 6.47 -5.08
C PHE A 168 2.37 6.38 -5.98
N TYR A 169 1.70 5.22 -6.01
CA TYR A 169 0.50 5.05 -6.84
C TYR A 169 -0.69 5.88 -6.35
N THR A 170 -0.78 6.13 -5.04
CA THR A 170 -1.80 7.02 -4.47
C THR A 170 -1.59 8.46 -4.94
N LEU A 171 -0.36 8.99 -4.87
CA LEU A 171 -0.04 10.32 -5.37
C LEU A 171 -0.34 10.43 -6.86
N PHE A 172 0.09 9.45 -7.65
CA PHE A 172 -0.20 9.37 -9.09
C PHE A 172 -1.70 9.45 -9.36
N ARG A 173 -2.48 8.45 -8.92
CA ARG A 173 -3.89 8.36 -9.31
C ARG A 173 -4.72 9.52 -8.76
N CYS A 174 -4.48 9.93 -7.52
CA CYS A 174 -5.20 11.05 -6.93
C CYS A 174 -4.94 12.36 -7.68
N LYS A 175 -3.68 12.63 -8.04
CA LYS A 175 -3.30 13.82 -8.78
C LYS A 175 -3.91 13.85 -10.17
N ILE A 176 -3.91 12.73 -10.90
CA ILE A 176 -4.50 12.65 -12.23
C ILE A 176 -6.03 12.74 -12.20
N LEU A 177 -6.67 12.10 -11.22
CA LEU A 177 -8.14 12.06 -11.14
C LEU A 177 -8.76 13.36 -10.59
N THR A 178 -8.05 14.08 -9.72
CA THR A 178 -8.62 15.24 -9.00
C THR A 178 -7.81 16.53 -9.14
N GLY A 179 -6.61 16.49 -9.71
CA GLY A 179 -5.68 17.61 -9.77
C GLY A 179 -4.96 17.92 -8.45
N LYS A 180 -5.30 17.23 -7.34
CA LYS A 180 -4.81 17.54 -5.99
C LYS A 180 -4.04 16.37 -5.36
N ALA A 181 -3.04 16.70 -4.54
CA ALA A 181 -2.35 15.72 -3.70
C ALA A 181 -3.28 15.23 -2.56
N PRO A 182 -3.35 13.91 -2.30
CA PRO A 182 -4.31 13.33 -1.36
C PRO A 182 -3.99 13.55 0.12
N PHE A 183 -2.77 13.97 0.44
CA PHE A 183 -2.28 14.10 1.80
C PHE A 183 -1.66 15.48 2.01
N TYR A 184 -1.75 15.99 3.23
CA TYR A 184 -1.03 17.20 3.64
C TYR A 184 0.37 16.86 4.16
N GLU A 185 0.50 15.73 4.84
CA GLU A 185 1.78 15.27 5.37
C GLU A 185 1.88 13.75 5.43
N ALA A 186 3.10 13.23 5.29
CA ALA A 186 3.46 11.84 5.46
C ALA A 186 4.40 11.66 6.65
N MET A 187 3.98 10.83 7.60
CA MET A 187 4.80 10.34 8.70
C MET A 187 5.25 8.93 8.39
N ILE A 188 6.54 8.77 8.16
CA ILE A 188 7.15 7.52 7.76
C ILE A 188 7.80 6.87 8.98
N ASN A 189 7.35 5.68 9.35
CA ASN A 189 8.00 4.83 10.35
C ASN A 189 8.97 3.84 9.70
N GLY A 190 9.92 3.33 10.50
CA GLY A 190 10.68 2.14 10.11
C GLY A 190 9.92 0.86 10.43
N MET A 191 10.61 -0.27 10.31
CA MET A 191 10.08 -1.59 10.59
C MET A 191 10.35 -2.04 12.01
N VAL A 192 9.44 -2.85 12.54
CA VAL A 192 9.70 -3.58 13.77
C VAL A 192 10.52 -4.83 13.43
N SER A 193 11.71 -4.93 14.03
CA SER A 193 12.55 -6.11 13.94
C SER A 193 12.31 -7.02 15.15
N GLY A 194 12.53 -8.32 14.98
CA GLY A 194 12.49 -9.28 16.07
C GLY A 194 13.57 -8.97 17.13
N PRO A 195 13.51 -9.65 18.29
CA PRO A 195 14.51 -9.46 19.36
C PRO A 195 15.96 -9.77 18.93
N ASP A 196 16.13 -10.47 17.82
CA ASP A 196 17.41 -10.81 17.20
C ASP A 196 17.91 -9.74 16.22
N GLY A 197 17.21 -8.61 16.10
CA GLY A 197 17.54 -7.50 15.21
C GLY A 197 17.22 -7.75 13.72
N ARG A 198 16.73 -8.94 13.36
CA ARG A 198 16.31 -9.28 11.99
C ARG A 198 14.85 -8.91 11.78
N HIS A 199 14.44 -8.65 10.54
CA HIS A 199 13.02 -8.48 10.22
C HIS A 199 12.21 -9.67 10.76
N MET A 200 11.06 -9.36 11.36
CA MET A 200 10.17 -10.38 11.89
C MET A 200 9.65 -11.27 10.77
N SER A 201 9.78 -12.59 10.94
CA SER A 201 9.28 -13.57 10.01
C SER A 201 8.78 -14.80 10.75
N LYS A 202 7.57 -15.25 10.40
CA LYS A 202 7.01 -16.51 10.93
C LYS A 202 7.93 -17.70 10.66
N SER A 203 8.61 -17.73 9.50
CA SER A 203 9.52 -18.83 9.16
C SER A 203 10.82 -18.82 9.96
N LEU A 204 11.22 -17.66 10.51
CA LEU A 204 12.40 -17.54 11.37
C LEU A 204 12.06 -17.76 12.86
N GLY A 205 10.77 -17.82 13.20
CA GLY A 205 10.32 -17.94 14.60
C GLY A 205 10.59 -16.70 15.46
N ASN A 206 11.01 -15.58 14.86
CA ASN A 206 11.35 -14.33 15.56
C ASN A 206 10.21 -13.28 15.52
N SER A 207 9.04 -13.66 15.00
CA SER A 207 7.87 -12.80 14.94
C SER A 207 7.17 -12.76 16.30
N ILE A 208 7.03 -11.57 16.88
CA ILE A 208 6.27 -11.36 18.11
C ILE A 208 4.92 -10.73 17.75
N SER A 209 3.83 -11.39 18.14
CA SER A 209 2.48 -10.86 17.92
C SER A 209 2.09 -9.90 19.06
N PRO A 210 1.42 -8.77 18.78
CA PRO A 210 0.81 -7.95 19.83
C PRO A 210 -0.07 -8.76 20.79
N ASP A 211 -0.80 -9.76 20.29
CA ASP A 211 -1.68 -10.63 21.11
C ASP A 211 -0.90 -11.47 22.14
N GLU A 212 0.39 -11.70 21.92
CA GLU A 212 1.25 -12.39 22.89
C GLU A 212 1.75 -11.44 23.99
N VAL A 213 1.92 -10.16 23.67
CA VAL A 213 2.52 -9.15 24.54
C VAL A 213 1.47 -8.44 25.38
N MET A 214 0.31 -8.12 24.81
CA MET A 214 -0.76 -7.38 25.47
C MET A 214 -1.22 -8.02 26.79
N PRO A 215 -1.44 -9.35 26.90
CA PRO A 215 -1.83 -9.96 28.17
C PRO A 215 -0.76 -9.87 29.27
N LYS A 216 0.51 -9.70 28.90
CA LYS A 216 1.65 -9.66 29.84
C LYS A 216 1.93 -8.25 30.36
N PHE A 217 1.78 -7.24 29.51
CA PHE A 217 2.21 -5.86 29.79
C PHE A 217 1.09 -4.81 29.72
N GLY A 218 -0.08 -5.17 29.19
CA GLY A 218 -1.18 -4.23 28.92
C GLY A 218 -1.01 -3.48 27.59
N ALA A 219 -2.11 -2.95 27.07
CA ALA A 219 -2.14 -2.24 25.79
C ALA A 219 -1.34 -0.92 25.84
N ASP A 220 -1.37 -0.21 26.96
CA ASP A 220 -0.69 1.08 27.09
C ASP A 220 0.83 0.94 27.08
N ALA A 221 1.37 -0.12 27.70
CA ALA A 221 2.81 -0.41 27.62
C ALA A 221 3.26 -0.66 26.17
N VAL A 222 2.47 -1.41 25.38
CA VAL A 222 2.76 -1.66 23.96
C VAL A 222 2.68 -0.38 23.13
N ARG A 223 1.65 0.45 23.35
CA ARG A 223 1.49 1.75 22.66
C ARG A 223 2.63 2.71 22.99
N GLN A 224 3.02 2.76 24.26
CA GLN A 224 4.13 3.60 24.72
C GLN A 224 5.45 3.14 24.13
N TRP A 225 5.72 1.83 24.11
CA TRP A 225 6.89 1.26 23.43
C TRP A 225 6.93 1.66 21.96
N ALA A 226 5.82 1.50 21.22
CA ALA A 226 5.74 1.89 19.82
C ALA A 226 5.97 3.39 19.61
N ALA A 227 5.44 4.24 20.50
CA ALA A 227 5.60 5.69 20.44
C ALA A 227 7.04 6.18 20.74
N MET A 228 7.86 5.38 21.44
CA MET A 228 9.27 5.70 21.71
C MET A 228 10.19 5.46 20.51
N GLY A 229 9.72 4.73 19.50
CA GLY A 229 10.42 4.45 18.26
C GLY A 229 10.74 5.72 17.47
N SER A 230 11.93 5.78 16.88
CA SER A 230 12.34 6.90 16.04
C SER A 230 11.61 6.86 14.69
N LEU A 231 11.12 8.01 14.22
CA LEU A 231 10.49 8.08 12.91
C LEU A 231 11.49 7.73 11.81
N GLY A 232 11.09 6.81 10.95
CA GLY A 232 11.79 6.44 9.74
C GLY A 232 12.96 5.49 9.91
N ASP A 233 13.26 5.06 11.13
CA ASP A 233 14.31 4.09 11.45
C ASP A 233 13.68 2.83 12.05
N ASP A 234 14.30 1.67 11.79
CA ASP A 234 13.84 0.40 12.32
C ASP A 234 13.99 0.36 13.84
N TYR A 235 13.04 -0.31 14.50
CA TYR A 235 12.97 -0.38 15.95
C TYR A 235 12.84 -1.85 16.40
N PRO A 236 13.89 -2.44 16.98
CA PRO A 236 13.82 -3.82 17.44
C PRO A 236 12.86 -3.94 18.63
N PHE A 237 12.08 -5.03 18.65
CA PHE A 237 11.23 -5.37 19.76
C PHE A 237 12.04 -6.02 20.90
N GLU A 238 11.86 -5.53 22.12
CA GLU A 238 12.49 -6.07 23.32
C GLU A 238 11.46 -6.30 24.43
N PHE A 239 11.61 -7.39 25.18
CA PHE A 239 10.76 -7.71 26.34
C PHE A 239 11.23 -7.01 27.63
N THR A 240 11.81 -5.82 27.51
CA THR A 240 12.41 -5.06 28.61
C THR A 240 11.58 -3.82 28.92
N TRP A 241 11.46 -3.48 30.20
CA TRP A 241 10.90 -2.18 30.59
C TRP A 241 11.94 -1.10 30.35
N ILE A 242 11.53 0.03 29.80
CA ILE A 242 12.44 1.11 29.43
C ILE A 242 12.03 2.38 30.17
N ASN A 243 13.01 3.09 30.74
CA ASN A 243 12.79 4.42 31.30
C ASN A 243 12.59 5.41 30.15
N ILE A 244 11.48 6.14 30.18
CA ILE A 244 11.05 7.02 29.09
C ILE A 244 12.03 8.18 28.86
N HIS A 245 12.64 8.69 29.92
CA HIS A 245 13.53 9.85 29.85
C HIS A 245 14.92 9.48 29.35
N THR A 246 15.45 8.33 29.80
CA THR A 246 16.82 7.92 29.46
C THR A 246 16.87 6.93 28.29
N LYS A 247 15.74 6.35 27.89
CA LYS A 247 15.63 5.24 26.94
C LYS A 247 16.51 4.04 27.32
N GLN A 248 16.74 3.81 28.61
CA GLN A 248 17.52 2.68 29.12
C GLN A 248 16.64 1.64 29.82
N PRO A 249 17.05 0.36 29.81
CA PRO A 249 16.33 -0.69 30.54
C PRO A 249 16.22 -0.38 32.04
N ILE A 250 15.05 -0.68 32.61
CA ILE A 250 14.77 -0.60 34.05
C ILE A 250 15.01 -1.98 34.66
N SER A 251 15.66 -2.03 35.83
CA SER A 251 15.84 -3.28 36.57
C SER A 251 14.51 -3.80 37.15
N ASN A 252 14.37 -5.13 37.23
CA ASN A 252 13.21 -5.79 37.83
C ASN A 252 12.92 -5.31 39.27
N GLU A 253 13.96 -5.08 40.05
CA GLU A 253 13.83 -4.58 41.43
C GLU A 253 13.17 -3.19 41.50
N ASN A 254 13.52 -2.29 40.58
CA ASN A 254 12.89 -0.97 40.51
C ASN A 254 11.42 -1.06 40.08
N ILE A 255 11.10 -1.96 39.15
CA ILE A 255 9.73 -2.18 38.68
C ILE A 255 8.85 -2.71 39.82
N GLU A 256 9.33 -3.70 40.57
CA GLU A 256 8.60 -4.25 41.72
C GLU A 256 8.39 -3.18 42.81
N LYS A 257 9.39 -2.34 43.04
CA LYS A 257 9.31 -1.23 44.01
C LYS A 257 8.27 -0.19 43.59
N GLU A 258 8.22 0.19 42.32
CA GLU A 258 7.22 1.14 41.81
C GLU A 258 5.81 0.54 41.84
N ARG A 259 5.65 -0.73 41.45
CA ARG A 259 4.34 -1.41 41.49
C ARG A 259 3.74 -1.49 42.88
N LYS A 260 4.57 -1.70 43.93
CA LYS A 260 4.11 -1.67 45.33
C LYS A 260 3.59 -0.31 45.79
N ASN A 261 3.96 0.77 45.09
CA ASN A 261 3.54 2.13 45.41
C ASN A 261 2.33 2.57 44.57
N LEU A 262 1.86 1.76 43.62
CA LEU A 262 0.65 2.05 42.87
C LEU A 262 -0.59 1.74 43.74
N PRO A 263 -1.64 2.58 43.69
CA PRO A 263 -2.91 2.27 44.33
C PRO A 263 -3.45 0.92 43.84
N GLU A 264 -3.99 0.11 44.74
CA GLU A 264 -4.76 -1.08 44.38
C GLU A 264 -6.17 -0.65 43.92
N ASP A 265 -6.27 -0.18 42.67
CA ASP A 265 -7.56 0.03 41.99
C ASP A 265 -7.61 -0.78 40.68
#